data_AF-A0A3A9F735-F1
#
_entry.id   AF-A0A3A9F735-F1
#
_cell.length_a   1.000
_cell.length_b   1.000
_cell.length_c   1.000
_cell.angle_alpha   90.00
_cell.angle_beta   90.00
_cell.angle_gamma   90.00
#
_symmetry.space_group_name_H-M   'P 1'
#
loop_
_entity.id
_entity.type
_entity.pdbx_description
1 polymer ?
#
loop_
_entity_poly.entity_id
_entity_poly.type
_entity_poly.pdbx_seq_one_letter_code
_entity_poly.pdbx_strand_id
1 'polypeptide(L)'
;MENGPDMILEMEQINRELYEANFRIRRGNDMAGTVHVKGRPGRMDAEVQVSVLGTGFFLSREGNPAAAVQTKRRQDKKETAYRTYLIDGGRRGSICQVERKTGMFSTAGYHEMILGNDVFQMYFKSFKTEGKSSIYCGERQIAQVDTSAKIIDDMHHYKIYAADRGSTEAAVLFSAYRYMLTGFKPGQKMTKGDYRQVSVSFDKTFDGRYDPGFAGRIEP
;
A
#
# COMPACT_ATOMS: atom_id res chain seq x y z
N MET A 1 -1.36 29.98 -4.08
CA MET A 1 -1.30 28.52 -3.84
C MET A 1 0.08 28.24 -3.29
N GLU A 2 0.17 28.11 -1.97
CA GLU A 2 1.43 27.75 -1.31
C GLU A 2 1.78 26.31 -1.70
N ASN A 3 2.89 26.13 -2.42
CA ASN A 3 3.51 24.83 -2.58
C ASN A 3 3.99 24.40 -1.17
N GLY A 4 3.25 23.49 -0.54
CA GLY A 4 3.64 22.93 0.75
C GLY A 4 4.96 22.13 0.62
N PRO A 5 5.82 22.12 1.66
CA PRO A 5 7.13 21.51 1.59
C PRO A 5 7.03 19.98 1.40
N ASP A 6 7.89 19.45 0.54
CA ASP A 6 8.25 18.05 0.28
C ASP A 6 7.38 17.00 0.98
N MET A 7 6.32 16.55 0.30
CA MET A 7 5.51 15.40 0.69
C MET A 7 6.15 14.08 0.21
N ILE A 8 7.48 14.00 0.34
CA ILE A 8 8.29 12.84 0.03
C ILE A 8 8.63 12.13 1.33
N LEU A 9 8.19 10.88 1.46
CA LEU A 9 8.47 10.05 2.63
C LEU A 9 9.28 8.81 2.27
N GLU A 10 10.12 8.39 3.20
CA GLU A 10 10.83 7.11 3.15
C GLU A 10 10.28 6.21 4.25
N MET A 11 9.63 5.11 3.86
CA MET A 11 9.15 4.08 4.77
C MET A 11 10.11 2.88 4.69
N GLU A 12 10.90 2.72 5.73
CA GLU A 12 11.96 1.73 5.83
C GLU A 12 11.61 0.70 6.91
N GLN A 13 11.67 -0.57 6.54
CA GLN A 13 11.61 -1.63 7.53
C GLN A 13 12.85 -1.53 8.43
N ILE A 14 12.67 -1.65 9.74
CA ILE A 14 13.76 -1.60 10.73
C ILE A 14 14.01 -2.94 11.40
N ASN A 15 13.00 -3.81 11.44
CA ASN A 15 13.18 -5.18 11.91
C ASN A 15 12.13 -6.13 11.33
N ARG A 16 12.39 -7.41 11.52
CA ARG A 16 11.43 -8.49 11.35
C ARG A 16 11.68 -9.57 12.39
N GLU A 17 10.72 -9.72 13.28
CA GLU A 17 10.64 -10.83 14.22
C GLU A 17 9.72 -11.92 13.68
N LEU A 18 9.69 -13.06 14.39
CA LEU A 18 8.95 -14.26 13.96
C LEU A 18 7.48 -13.98 13.61
N TYR A 19 6.85 -13.03 14.30
CA TYR A 19 5.45 -12.65 14.08
C TYR A 19 5.26 -11.13 14.00
N GLU A 20 6.32 -10.35 13.85
CA GLU A 20 6.21 -8.90 13.88
C GLU A 20 7.14 -8.25 12.86
N ALA A 21 6.77 -7.09 12.34
CA ALA A 21 7.63 -6.27 11.51
C ALA A 21 7.40 -4.81 11.83
N ASN A 22 8.48 -4.05 11.94
CA ASN A 22 8.43 -2.63 12.25
C ASN A 22 9.02 -1.82 11.10
N PHE A 23 8.42 -0.66 10.85
CA PHE A 23 8.92 0.34 9.92
C PHE A 23 9.01 1.69 10.61
N ARG A 24 10.01 2.46 10.20
CA ARG A 24 10.07 3.90 10.45
C ARG A 24 9.67 4.64 9.18
N ILE A 25 9.05 5.79 9.34
CA ILE A 25 8.70 6.69 8.25
C ILE A 25 9.43 8.00 8.47
N ARG A 26 10.18 8.47 7.47
CA ARG A 26 10.93 9.72 7.52
C ARG A 26 10.44 10.72 6.49
N ARG A 27 10.57 12.01 6.82
CA ARG A 27 10.46 13.13 5.88
C ARG A 27 11.79 13.88 5.92
N GLY A 28 12.65 13.65 4.93
CA GLY A 28 14.05 14.08 5.02
C GLY A 28 14.72 13.49 6.28
N ASN A 29 15.25 14.33 7.14
CA ASN A 29 15.90 13.91 8.38
C ASN A 29 14.92 13.71 9.57
N ASP A 30 13.66 14.12 9.41
CA ASP A 30 12.68 14.10 10.50
C ASP A 30 11.93 12.77 10.59
N MET A 31 11.61 12.35 11.80
CA MET A 31 10.68 11.24 12.03
C MET A 31 9.26 11.70 11.68
N ALA A 32 8.66 11.06 10.68
CA ALA A 32 7.31 11.35 10.20
C ALA A 32 6.29 10.31 10.67
N GLY A 33 6.71 9.14 11.15
CA GLY A 33 5.77 8.09 11.55
C GLY A 33 6.38 6.71 11.73
N THR A 34 5.52 5.73 11.98
CA THR A 34 5.88 4.32 12.17
C THR A 34 4.80 3.39 11.62
N VAL A 35 5.19 2.17 11.27
CA VAL A 35 4.24 1.06 11.02
C VAL A 35 4.66 -0.13 11.86
N HIS A 36 3.73 -0.69 12.62
CA HIS A 36 3.92 -1.92 13.37
C HIS A 36 2.94 -2.97 12.87
N VAL A 37 3.48 -4.08 12.36
CA VAL A 37 2.72 -5.22 11.86
C VAL A 37 2.86 -6.36 12.86
N LYS A 38 1.74 -6.94 13.26
CA LYS A 38 1.68 -8.05 14.22
C LYS A 38 0.85 -9.19 13.68
N GLY A 39 1.49 -10.31 13.40
CA GLY A 39 0.87 -11.58 13.03
C GLY A 39 0.45 -12.40 14.25
N ARG A 40 -0.21 -13.52 13.99
CA ARG A 40 -0.54 -14.53 15.00
C ARG A 40 -0.05 -15.92 14.57
N PRO A 41 0.42 -16.77 15.50
CA PRO A 41 0.76 -18.15 15.18
C PRO A 41 -0.40 -18.89 14.52
N GLY A 42 -0.13 -19.62 13.43
CA GLY A 42 -1.13 -20.41 12.72
C GLY A 42 -2.15 -19.62 11.91
N ARG A 43 -2.01 -18.28 11.79
CA ARG A 43 -2.87 -17.44 10.93
C ARG A 43 -2.02 -16.66 9.93
N MET A 44 -2.53 -16.52 8.71
CA MET A 44 -1.94 -15.63 7.70
C MET A 44 -2.30 -14.16 7.91
N ASP A 45 -3.19 -13.87 8.87
CA ASP A 45 -3.72 -12.53 9.09
C ASP A 45 -2.82 -11.76 10.05
N ALA A 46 -2.70 -10.46 9.82
CA ALA A 46 -1.97 -9.54 10.68
C ALA A 46 -2.88 -8.41 11.17
N GLU A 47 -2.49 -7.78 12.26
CA GLU A 47 -2.98 -6.48 12.68
C GLU A 47 -1.89 -5.45 12.38
N VAL A 48 -2.27 -4.25 11.99
CA VAL A 48 -1.30 -3.18 11.70
C VAL A 48 -1.67 -1.92 12.42
N GLN A 49 -0.70 -1.34 13.11
CA GLN A 49 -0.77 0.01 13.64
C GLN A 49 0.09 0.92 12.75
N VAL A 50 -0.50 2.01 12.28
CA VAL A 50 0.18 3.02 11.47
C VAL A 50 0.10 4.35 12.19
N SER A 51 1.21 5.06 12.31
CA SER A 51 1.26 6.46 12.69
C SER A 51 1.96 7.23 11.59
N VAL A 52 1.35 8.30 11.08
CA VAL A 52 1.96 9.11 10.01
C VAL A 52 1.53 10.58 10.16
N LEU A 53 2.50 11.47 10.18
CA LEU A 53 2.35 12.92 10.34
C LEU A 53 1.51 13.33 11.57
N GLY A 54 1.47 12.49 12.61
CA GLY A 54 0.66 12.70 13.83
C GLY A 54 -0.74 12.10 13.77
N THR A 55 -1.15 11.45 12.68
CA THR A 55 -2.39 10.69 12.58
C THR A 55 -2.14 9.20 12.83
N GLY A 56 -2.91 8.57 13.73
CA GLY A 56 -2.85 7.14 14.00
C GLY A 56 -3.98 6.37 13.31
N PHE A 57 -3.68 5.19 12.78
CA PHE A 57 -4.62 4.25 12.17
C PHE A 57 -4.38 2.82 12.65
N PHE A 58 -5.45 2.04 12.67
CA PHE A 58 -5.40 0.60 12.93
C PHE A 58 -6.06 -0.16 11.78
N LEU A 59 -5.36 -1.17 11.26
CA LEU A 59 -5.89 -2.09 10.25
C LEU A 59 -6.07 -3.46 10.88
N SER A 60 -7.29 -3.98 10.78
CA SER A 60 -7.63 -5.34 11.21
C SER A 60 -8.41 -6.06 10.12
N ARG A 61 -8.13 -7.34 9.93
CA ARG A 61 -8.86 -8.14 8.96
C ARG A 61 -10.34 -8.24 9.34
N GLU A 62 -11.21 -8.09 8.35
CA GLU A 62 -12.62 -8.33 8.55
C GLU A 62 -12.89 -9.82 8.83
N GLY A 63 -13.59 -10.12 9.93
CA GLY A 63 -13.91 -11.49 10.34
C GLY A 63 -14.86 -12.24 9.40
N ASN A 64 -15.56 -11.51 8.51
CA ASN A 64 -16.41 -12.06 7.47
C ASN A 64 -16.02 -11.46 6.11
N PRO A 65 -15.40 -12.21 5.19
CA PRO A 65 -14.95 -11.72 3.88
C PRO A 65 -16.08 -11.14 3.00
N ALA A 66 -17.34 -11.40 3.35
CA ALA A 66 -18.52 -10.95 2.62
C ALA A 66 -19.21 -9.71 3.23
N ALA A 67 -18.79 -9.22 4.40
CA ALA A 67 -19.60 -8.27 5.19
C ALA A 67 -19.32 -6.78 4.99
N ALA A 68 -18.16 -6.37 4.49
CA ALA A 68 -17.91 -4.99 4.11
C ALA A 68 -16.95 -5.04 2.93
N VAL A 69 -17.31 -4.63 1.74
CA VAL A 69 -17.46 -3.23 1.35
C VAL A 69 -18.24 -3.30 0.04
N GLN A 70 -19.57 -3.20 0.12
CA GLN A 70 -20.38 -2.96 -1.07
C GLN A 70 -20.40 -1.44 -1.27
N THR A 71 -19.38 -0.89 -1.94
CA THR A 71 -19.56 0.44 -2.52
C THR A 71 -20.67 0.38 -3.56
N LYS A 72 -21.42 1.47 -3.75
CA LYS A 72 -22.39 1.57 -4.86
C LYS A 72 -21.77 1.21 -6.22
N ARG A 73 -20.44 1.38 -6.39
CA ARG A 73 -19.67 0.96 -7.57
C ARG A 73 -19.61 -0.55 -7.77
N ARG A 74 -19.53 -1.37 -6.71
CA ARG A 74 -19.37 -2.83 -6.80
C ARG A 74 -20.66 -3.61 -7.10
N GLN A 75 -21.76 -2.92 -7.40
CA GLN A 75 -22.95 -3.56 -7.95
C GLN A 75 -22.74 -4.08 -9.39
N ASP A 76 -21.63 -3.69 -10.04
CA ASP A 76 -21.21 -4.30 -11.29
C ASP A 76 -20.71 -5.74 -11.07
N LYS A 77 -21.39 -6.72 -11.70
CA LYS A 77 -21.10 -8.17 -11.62
C LYS A 77 -19.70 -8.60 -12.11
N LYS A 78 -18.82 -7.64 -12.41
CA LYS A 78 -17.48 -7.86 -12.99
C LYS A 78 -16.35 -7.64 -11.99
N GLU A 79 -16.62 -7.14 -10.79
CA GLU A 79 -15.62 -6.86 -9.77
C GLU A 79 -15.80 -7.77 -8.55
N THR A 80 -14.70 -8.36 -8.07
CA THR A 80 -14.67 -9.15 -6.84
C THR A 80 -13.61 -8.59 -5.90
N ALA A 81 -13.98 -8.41 -4.63
CA ALA A 81 -13.07 -7.95 -3.59
C ALA A 81 -12.56 -9.10 -2.72
N TYR A 82 -11.30 -9.01 -2.32
CA TYR A 82 -10.60 -10.01 -1.52
C TYR A 82 -9.78 -9.34 -0.42
N ARG A 83 -9.55 -10.11 0.66
CA ARG A 83 -8.63 -9.75 1.75
C ARG A 83 -8.91 -8.36 2.33
N THR A 84 -10.17 -8.05 2.61
CA THR A 84 -10.57 -6.76 3.18
C THR A 84 -10.04 -6.58 4.60
N TYR A 85 -9.50 -5.39 4.86
CA TYR A 85 -9.16 -4.88 6.18
C TYR A 85 -10.01 -3.65 6.48
N LEU A 86 -10.48 -3.57 7.71
CA LEU A 86 -11.12 -2.37 8.25
C LEU A 86 -10.04 -1.40 8.73
N ILE A 87 -10.29 -0.11 8.55
CA ILE A 87 -9.43 0.98 9.02
C ILE A 87 -10.19 1.72 10.12
N ASP A 88 -9.58 1.87 11.29
CA ASP A 88 -10.07 2.70 12.39
C ASP A 88 -8.99 3.70 12.84
N GLY A 89 -9.37 4.65 13.71
CA GLY A 89 -8.50 5.74 14.17
C GLY A 89 -8.81 7.07 13.48
N GLY A 90 -7.77 7.77 12.99
CA GLY A 90 -7.88 9.13 12.47
C GLY A 90 -9.01 9.33 11.46
N ARG A 91 -9.19 8.37 10.55
CA ARG A 91 -10.38 8.24 9.71
C ARG A 91 -10.77 6.77 9.60
N ARG A 92 -12.07 6.52 9.57
CA ARG A 92 -12.62 5.16 9.39
C ARG A 92 -12.75 4.80 7.94
N GLY A 93 -12.63 3.52 7.64
CA GLY A 93 -12.72 3.06 6.28
C GLY A 93 -12.36 1.59 6.11
N SER A 94 -11.88 1.25 4.93
CA SER A 94 -11.57 -0.12 4.55
C SER A 94 -10.60 -0.14 3.38
N ILE A 95 -9.75 -1.15 3.31
CA ILE A 95 -8.84 -1.40 2.19
C ILE A 95 -8.92 -2.86 1.76
N CYS A 96 -8.87 -3.13 0.46
CA CYS A 96 -8.96 -4.49 -0.07
C CYS A 96 -8.29 -4.60 -1.45
N GLN A 97 -8.10 -5.84 -1.89
CA GLN A 97 -7.72 -6.16 -3.27
C GLN A 97 -8.99 -6.33 -4.11
N VAL A 98 -9.01 -5.77 -5.31
CA VAL A 98 -10.10 -5.91 -6.27
C VAL A 98 -9.57 -6.53 -7.55
N GLU A 99 -10.30 -7.51 -8.05
CA GLU A 99 -10.10 -8.07 -9.39
C GLU A 99 -11.30 -7.73 -10.26
N ARG A 100 -11.04 -7.13 -11.42
CA ARG A 100 -12.05 -6.77 -12.41
C ARG A 100 -11.89 -7.60 -13.67
N LYS A 101 -12.94 -8.28 -14.12
CA LYS A 101 -12.95 -8.94 -15.43
C LYS A 101 -12.94 -7.90 -16.55
N THR A 102 -11.87 -7.88 -17.34
CA THR A 102 -11.68 -6.97 -18.49
C THR A 102 -11.97 -7.65 -19.84
N GLY A 103 -12.13 -8.97 -19.86
CA GLY A 103 -12.44 -9.76 -21.05
C GLY A 103 -12.75 -11.22 -20.68
N MET A 104 -12.88 -12.09 -21.68
CA MET A 104 -13.21 -13.51 -21.47
C MET A 104 -12.12 -14.30 -20.73
N PHE A 105 -10.86 -13.84 -20.81
CA PHE A 105 -9.69 -14.48 -20.18
C PHE A 105 -8.74 -13.49 -19.48
N SER A 106 -9.19 -12.24 -19.25
CA SER A 106 -8.34 -11.21 -18.65
C SER A 106 -9.00 -10.59 -17.43
N THR A 107 -8.19 -10.43 -16.39
CA THR A 107 -8.53 -9.70 -15.16
C THR A 107 -7.51 -8.58 -14.96
N ALA A 108 -8.00 -7.46 -14.44
CA ALA A 108 -7.19 -6.34 -13.97
C ALA A 108 -7.22 -6.33 -12.44
N GLY A 109 -6.05 -6.29 -11.81
CA GLY A 109 -5.93 -6.22 -10.36
C GLY A 109 -5.61 -4.81 -9.89
N TYR A 110 -6.30 -4.33 -8.86
CA TYR A 110 -5.96 -3.09 -8.17
C TYR A 110 -6.30 -3.18 -6.69
N HIS A 111 -5.79 -2.27 -5.87
CA HIS A 111 -6.23 -2.14 -4.49
C HIS A 111 -7.18 -0.95 -4.38
N GLU A 112 -8.27 -1.12 -3.64
CA GLU A 112 -9.23 -0.05 -3.36
C GLU A 112 -9.26 0.24 -1.87
N MET A 113 -9.29 1.52 -1.53
CA MET A 113 -9.41 1.99 -0.16
C MET A 113 -10.50 3.06 -0.08
N ILE A 114 -11.38 2.92 0.90
CA ILE A 114 -12.29 3.96 1.35
C ILE A 114 -11.71 4.50 2.64
N LEU A 115 -11.62 5.81 2.77
CA LEU A 115 -11.14 6.46 4.00
C LEU A 115 -11.92 7.75 4.23
N GLY A 116 -12.79 7.75 5.23
CA GLY A 116 -13.83 8.78 5.37
C GLY A 116 -14.81 8.70 4.20
N ASN A 117 -14.93 9.80 3.45
CA ASN A 117 -15.82 9.89 2.29
C ASN A 117 -15.08 9.70 0.95
N ASP A 118 -13.76 9.54 0.99
CA ASP A 118 -12.93 9.45 -0.21
C ASP A 118 -12.72 8.00 -0.63
N VAL A 119 -12.63 7.79 -1.95
CA VAL A 119 -12.33 6.49 -2.56
C VAL A 119 -11.03 6.59 -3.33
N PHE A 120 -10.07 5.78 -2.94
CA PHE A 120 -8.73 5.71 -3.51
C PHE A 120 -8.51 4.39 -4.24
N GLN A 121 -7.76 4.44 -5.33
CA GLN A 121 -7.40 3.27 -6.12
C GLN A 121 -5.89 3.26 -6.33
N MET A 122 -5.25 2.13 -6.00
CA MET A 122 -3.84 1.90 -6.26
C MET A 122 -3.66 0.85 -7.34
N TYR A 123 -2.94 1.24 -8.39
CA TYR A 123 -2.46 0.33 -9.44
C TYR A 123 -0.98 0.09 -9.23
N PHE A 124 -0.52 -1.15 -9.41
CA PHE A 124 0.86 -1.52 -9.16
C PHE A 124 1.45 -2.29 -10.34
N LYS A 125 2.71 -2.02 -10.67
CA LYS A 125 3.50 -2.80 -11.62
C LYS A 125 4.92 -3.01 -11.12
N SER A 126 5.35 -4.27 -11.14
CA SER A 126 6.76 -4.64 -10.96
C SER A 126 7.49 -4.59 -12.29
N PHE A 127 8.57 -3.83 -12.34
CA PHE A 127 9.59 -3.83 -13.39
C PHE A 127 10.80 -4.69 -12.96
N LYS A 128 11.79 -4.84 -13.84
CA LYS A 128 12.97 -5.70 -13.61
C LYS A 128 13.81 -5.26 -12.41
N THR A 129 13.87 -3.97 -12.13
CA THR A 129 14.74 -3.36 -11.11
C THR A 129 13.99 -2.56 -10.05
N GLU A 130 12.73 -2.25 -10.28
CA GLU A 130 11.89 -1.44 -9.39
C GLU A 130 10.43 -1.90 -9.48
N GLY A 131 9.60 -1.52 -8.53
CA GLY A 131 8.15 -1.61 -8.62
C GLY A 131 7.54 -0.25 -8.36
N LYS A 132 6.51 0.12 -9.13
CA LYS A 132 5.82 1.40 -8.98
C LYS A 132 4.35 1.18 -8.69
N SER A 133 3.83 1.95 -7.74
CA SER A 133 2.41 2.05 -7.48
C SER A 133 1.92 3.47 -7.79
N SER A 134 0.88 3.61 -8.59
CA SER A 134 0.17 4.87 -8.82
C SER A 134 -1.12 4.89 -8.01
N ILE A 135 -1.36 5.96 -7.26
CA ILE A 135 -2.53 6.10 -6.39
C ILE A 135 -3.40 7.25 -6.88
N TYR A 136 -4.68 6.96 -7.05
CA TYR A 136 -5.69 7.86 -7.60
C TYR A 136 -6.80 8.16 -6.60
N CYS A 137 -7.33 9.38 -6.66
CA CYS A 137 -8.61 9.77 -6.09
C CYS A 137 -9.48 10.31 -7.23
N GLY A 138 -10.51 9.57 -7.63
CA GLY A 138 -11.19 9.80 -8.91
C GLY A 138 -10.24 9.62 -10.10
N GLU A 139 -10.20 10.59 -11.01
CA GLU A 139 -9.33 10.57 -12.19
C GLU A 139 -7.96 11.21 -11.97
N ARG A 140 -7.70 11.77 -10.78
CA ARG A 140 -6.45 12.46 -10.47
C ARG A 140 -5.48 11.51 -9.77
N GLN A 141 -4.26 11.40 -10.28
CA GLN A 141 -3.15 10.80 -9.54
C GLN A 141 -2.76 11.73 -8.40
N ILE A 142 -2.74 11.20 -7.19
CA ILE A 142 -2.48 11.94 -5.96
C ILE A 142 -1.20 11.48 -5.24
N ALA A 143 -0.72 10.28 -5.54
CA ALA A 143 0.53 9.78 -5.00
C ALA A 143 1.17 8.72 -5.92
N GLN A 144 2.46 8.50 -5.71
CA GLN A 144 3.24 7.42 -6.29
C GLN A 144 4.07 6.76 -5.18
N VAL A 145 4.23 5.44 -5.23
CA VAL A 145 5.13 4.69 -4.35
C VAL A 145 6.11 3.91 -5.20
N ASP A 146 7.39 4.22 -5.03
CA ASP A 146 8.49 3.46 -5.62
C ASP A 146 9.01 2.44 -4.62
N THR A 147 9.28 1.23 -5.13
CA THR A 147 9.84 0.10 -4.38
C THR A 147 11.03 -0.47 -5.13
N SER A 148 12.07 -0.90 -4.42
CA SER A 148 13.17 -1.64 -5.03
C SER A 148 12.70 -3.05 -5.42
N ALA A 149 13.08 -3.54 -6.62
CA ALA A 149 12.89 -4.96 -6.95
C ALA A 149 13.91 -5.88 -6.26
N LYS A 150 14.98 -5.29 -5.69
CA LYS A 150 15.96 -5.99 -4.86
C LYS A 150 15.57 -5.81 -3.41
N ILE A 151 15.15 -6.90 -2.78
CA ILE A 151 14.90 -6.96 -1.34
C ILE A 151 16.11 -7.66 -0.73
N ILE A 152 16.90 -6.91 0.04
CA ILE A 152 18.07 -7.42 0.76
C ILE A 152 17.60 -7.78 2.17
N ASP A 153 17.94 -8.98 2.63
CA ASP A 153 17.53 -9.51 3.93
C ASP A 153 16.00 -9.50 4.13
N ASP A 154 15.18 -9.53 3.07
CA ASP A 154 13.72 -9.39 3.18
C ASP A 154 13.27 -8.07 3.87
N MET A 155 14.12 -7.04 3.89
CA MET A 155 13.84 -5.69 4.40
C MET A 155 13.26 -4.81 3.30
N HIS A 156 12.04 -4.34 3.50
CA HIS A 156 11.35 -3.53 2.51
C HIS A 156 11.63 -2.03 2.67
N HIS A 157 11.79 -1.35 1.54
CA HIS A 157 11.90 0.10 1.46
C HIS A 157 10.90 0.65 0.44
N TYR A 158 10.18 1.71 0.82
CA TYR A 158 9.21 2.42 -0.01
C TYR A 158 9.56 3.90 -0.02
N LYS A 159 9.73 4.48 -1.21
CA LYS A 159 9.80 5.94 -1.40
C LYS A 159 8.43 6.43 -1.88
N ILE A 160 7.81 7.31 -1.11
CA ILE A 160 6.43 7.77 -1.30
C ILE A 160 6.46 9.23 -1.74
N TYR A 161 5.83 9.55 -2.86
CA TYR A 161 5.58 10.90 -3.33
C TYR A 161 4.09 11.17 -3.25
N ALA A 162 3.67 12.22 -2.55
CA ALA A 162 2.27 12.55 -2.37
C ALA A 162 1.99 14.03 -2.68
N ALA A 163 0.79 14.35 -3.15
CA ALA A 163 0.41 15.72 -3.47
C ALA A 163 0.10 16.58 -2.23
N ASP A 164 -0.38 15.94 -1.15
CA ASP A 164 -0.80 16.59 0.09
C ASP A 164 -0.84 15.57 1.24
N ARG A 165 -1.14 16.04 2.46
CA ARG A 165 -1.22 15.20 3.66
C ARG A 165 -2.22 14.04 3.52
N GLY A 166 -3.40 14.28 2.93
CA GLY A 166 -4.42 13.23 2.77
C GLY A 166 -3.93 12.12 1.83
N SER A 167 -3.21 12.52 0.79
CA SER A 167 -2.55 11.63 -0.17
C SER A 167 -1.41 10.84 0.47
N THR A 168 -0.65 11.48 1.38
CA THR A 168 0.39 10.82 2.18
C THR A 168 -0.18 9.73 3.07
N GLU A 169 -1.25 10.04 3.83
CA GLU A 169 -1.93 9.06 4.69
C GLU A 169 -2.40 7.85 3.86
N ALA A 170 -3.03 8.11 2.70
CA ALA A 170 -3.48 7.06 1.81
C ALA A 170 -2.33 6.19 1.29
N ALA A 171 -1.23 6.80 0.85
CA ALA A 171 -0.09 6.09 0.31
C ALA A 171 0.63 5.21 1.35
N VAL A 172 0.74 5.67 2.59
CA VAL A 172 1.30 4.86 3.69
C VAL A 172 0.39 3.67 4.01
N LEU A 173 -0.93 3.87 4.08
CA LEU A 173 -1.89 2.79 4.32
C LEU A 173 -1.85 1.72 3.21
N PHE A 174 -1.78 2.14 1.94
CA PHE A 174 -1.61 1.21 0.82
C PHE A 174 -0.27 0.46 0.88
N SER A 175 0.81 1.13 1.28
CA SER A 175 2.14 0.51 1.40
C SER A 175 2.15 -0.54 2.50
N ALA A 176 1.58 -0.23 3.68
CA ALA A 176 1.41 -1.17 4.77
C ALA A 176 0.53 -2.37 4.38
N TYR A 177 -0.60 -2.11 3.71
CA TYR A 177 -1.49 -3.16 3.21
C TYR A 177 -0.79 -4.07 2.19
N ARG A 178 -0.05 -3.50 1.24
CA ARG A 178 0.71 -4.29 0.27
C ARG A 178 1.79 -5.13 0.93
N TYR A 179 2.50 -4.58 1.92
CA TYR A 179 3.45 -5.35 2.71
C TYR A 179 2.79 -6.57 3.39
N MET A 180 1.60 -6.41 3.98
CA MET A 180 0.87 -7.55 4.56
C MET A 180 0.56 -8.64 3.53
N LEU A 181 0.21 -8.26 2.30
CA LEU A 181 -0.16 -9.22 1.26
C LEU A 181 1.02 -9.99 0.68
N THR A 182 2.15 -9.31 0.48
CA THR A 182 3.25 -9.85 -0.34
C THR A 182 4.55 -10.07 0.43
N GLY A 183 4.82 -9.26 1.46
CA GLY A 183 6.08 -9.26 2.20
C GLY A 183 6.01 -9.97 3.56
N PHE A 184 4.88 -9.86 4.25
CA PHE A 184 4.74 -10.41 5.60
C PHE A 184 4.52 -11.93 5.58
N LYS A 185 5.50 -12.69 6.09
CA LYS A 185 5.39 -14.15 6.26
C LYS A 185 5.58 -14.50 7.75
N PRO A 186 4.49 -14.70 8.51
CA PRO A 186 4.57 -15.06 9.92
C PRO A 186 5.18 -16.46 10.09
N GLY A 187 5.91 -16.68 11.19
CA GLY A 187 6.63 -17.92 11.47
C GLY A 187 8.00 -18.03 10.80
N GLN A 188 8.43 -17.03 10.04
CA GLN A 188 9.77 -16.95 9.46
C GLN A 188 10.54 -15.78 10.08
N LYS A 189 11.51 -16.10 10.93
CA LYS A 189 12.52 -15.12 11.38
C LYS A 189 13.51 -14.91 10.25
N MET A 190 13.91 -13.65 10.05
CA MET A 190 14.93 -13.32 9.08
C MET A 190 16.28 -13.90 9.50
N THR A 191 16.92 -14.63 8.59
CA THR A 191 18.35 -14.97 8.64
C THR A 191 19.10 -14.07 7.65
N LYS A 192 20.21 -13.47 8.07
CA LYS A 192 21.03 -12.58 7.21
C LYS A 192 21.45 -13.30 5.92
N GLY A 193 21.40 -12.60 4.78
CA GLY A 193 21.96 -13.04 3.49
C GLY A 193 20.94 -13.41 2.41
N ASP A 194 19.64 -13.34 2.68
CA ASP A 194 18.61 -13.71 1.69
C ASP A 194 18.38 -12.59 0.66
N TYR A 195 18.62 -12.92 -0.60
CA TYR A 195 18.35 -12.06 -1.75
C TYR A 195 17.10 -12.53 -2.49
N ARG A 196 16.18 -11.62 -2.80
CA ARG A 196 15.02 -11.91 -3.66
C ARG A 196 14.86 -10.87 -4.75
N GLN A 197 14.60 -11.35 -5.96
CA GLN A 197 14.18 -10.54 -7.10
C GLN A 197 12.65 -10.63 -7.23
N VAL A 198 11.98 -9.48 -7.29
CA VAL A 198 10.54 -9.42 -7.52
C VAL A 198 10.21 -9.84 -8.98
N SER A 199 9.13 -10.60 -9.17
CA SER A 199 8.66 -11.02 -10.49
C SER A 199 8.13 -9.84 -11.31
N VAL A 200 8.37 -9.84 -12.62
CA VAL A 200 7.86 -8.82 -13.55
C VAL A 200 6.36 -8.99 -13.74
N SER A 201 5.60 -7.89 -13.66
CA SER A 201 4.16 -7.89 -13.93
C SER A 201 3.86 -7.49 -15.37
N PHE A 202 2.92 -8.19 -16.00
CA PHE A 202 2.44 -7.92 -17.36
C PHE A 202 1.07 -7.23 -17.39
N ASP A 203 0.57 -6.74 -16.26
CA ASP A 203 -0.71 -6.03 -16.19
C ASP A 203 -0.65 -4.70 -16.97
N LYS A 204 -1.43 -4.62 -18.06
CA LYS A 204 -1.53 -3.43 -18.93
C LYS A 204 -2.41 -2.33 -18.34
N THR A 205 -3.18 -2.61 -17.30
CA THR A 205 -4.05 -1.62 -16.64
C THR A 205 -3.24 -0.49 -16.02
N PHE A 206 -2.06 -0.83 -15.49
CA PHE A 206 -1.11 0.16 -14.98
C PHE A 206 -0.61 1.12 -16.07
N ASP A 207 -0.35 0.62 -17.28
CA ASP A 207 0.27 1.42 -18.35
C ASP A 207 -0.63 2.60 -18.79
N GLY A 208 -1.95 2.44 -18.74
CA GLY A 208 -2.90 3.54 -19.00
C GLY A 208 -3.14 4.47 -17.80
N ARG A 209 -2.62 4.12 -16.62
CA ARG A 209 -2.79 4.83 -15.34
C ARG A 209 -1.44 5.21 -14.71
N TYR A 210 -0.37 5.25 -15.50
CA TYR A 210 0.96 5.62 -15.02
C TYR A 210 1.40 6.92 -15.66
N ASP A 211 1.58 7.94 -14.83
CA ASP A 211 2.20 9.20 -15.21
C ASP A 211 3.68 9.19 -14.78
N PRO A 212 4.64 9.00 -15.70
CA PRO A 212 6.06 8.96 -15.37
C PRO A 212 6.60 10.30 -14.85
N GLY A 213 5.90 11.41 -15.11
CA GLY A 213 6.29 12.74 -14.64
C GLY A 213 5.76 13.08 -13.25
N PHE A 214 4.96 12.22 -12.61
CA PHE A 214 4.34 12.54 -11.32
C PHE A 214 5.38 12.82 -10.23
N ALA A 215 6.32 11.90 -10.01
CA ALA A 215 7.36 12.05 -8.99
C ALA A 215 8.18 13.34 -9.19
N GLY A 216 8.60 13.62 -10.43
CA GLY A 216 9.38 14.83 -10.75
C GLY A 216 8.61 16.16 -10.61
N ARG A 217 7.28 16.13 -10.45
CA ARG A 217 6.48 17.33 -10.12
C ARG A 217 6.28 17.52 -8.61
N ILE A 218 6.58 16.49 -7.81
CA ILE A 218 6.57 16.55 -6.35
C ILE A 218 7.97 16.82 -5.82
N GLU A 219 9.00 16.33 -6.50
CA GLU A 219 10.39 16.68 -6.21
C GLU A 219 10.63 18.19 -6.45
N PRO A 220 11.35 18.88 -5.54
CA PRO A 220 11.62 20.31 -5.62
C PRO A 220 12.55 20.71 -6.77
#